data_AF-A0A4Q3IAF0-F1
#
_entry.id   AF-A0A4Q3IAF0-F1
#
_cell.length_a   1.000
_cell.length_b   1.000
_cell.length_c   1.000
_cell.angle_alpha   90.00
_cell.angle_beta   90.00
_cell.angle_gamma   90.00
#
_symmetry.space_group_name_H-M   'P 1'
#
loop_
_entity.id
_entity.type
_entity.pdbx_description
1 polymer ?
#
loop_
_entity_poly.entity_id
_entity_poly.type
_entity_poly.pdbx_seq_one_letter_code
_entity_poly.pdbx_strand_id
1 'polypeptide(L)'
;MVAKPEDKAKSSGRLRRVSVDDLTIHRIRVGRNFGYRDADGGRITDEETLARIRSLAIPPAYADVLIAADPRAHLQAAGRDDAGRIQHRYHPDWEKVRERRKL
;
A
#
# COMPACT_ATOMS: atom_id res chain seq x y z
N MET A 1 12.56 -21.52 10.52
CA MET A 1 11.47 -21.39 9.54
C MET A 1 10.51 -20.37 10.13
N VAL A 2 10.43 -19.11 9.72
CA VAL A 2 10.22 -18.58 8.35
C VAL A 2 11.09 -17.34 8.17
N ALA A 3 11.81 -17.27 7.06
CA ALA A 3 12.63 -16.12 6.72
C ALA A 3 11.73 -14.91 6.41
N LYS A 4 11.84 -13.85 7.21
CA LYS A 4 11.39 -12.51 6.84
C LYS A 4 12.36 -11.99 5.76
N PRO A 5 11.93 -11.66 4.53
CA PRO A 5 12.79 -10.91 3.65
C PRO A 5 12.77 -9.45 4.11
N GLU A 6 13.89 -9.05 4.71
CA GLU A 6 14.31 -7.66 4.84
C GLU A 6 14.51 -7.07 3.44
N ASP A 7 13.60 -6.23 2.97
CA ASP A 7 13.89 -5.37 1.82
C ASP A 7 14.13 -3.94 2.30
N LYS A 8 15.30 -3.78 2.92
CA LYS A 8 15.98 -2.50 3.02
C LYS A 8 16.24 -1.93 1.62
N ALA A 9 16.11 -0.62 1.54
CA ALA A 9 16.99 0.31 0.79
C ALA A 9 16.34 1.10 -0.35
N LYS A 10 16.44 2.42 -0.17
CA LYS A 10 16.99 3.41 -1.10
C LYS A 10 16.42 3.44 -2.53
N SER A 11 15.81 4.57 -2.81
CA SER A 11 15.48 5.15 -4.12
C SER A 11 16.62 4.95 -5.13
N SER A 12 16.41 4.08 -6.14
CA SER A 12 17.12 4.00 -7.45
C SER A 12 16.70 2.76 -8.27
N GLY A 13 15.45 2.26 -8.15
CA GLY A 13 15.00 1.03 -8.80
C GLY A 13 13.69 1.19 -9.57
N ARG A 14 13.54 0.46 -10.68
CA ARG A 14 12.34 0.43 -11.54
C ARG A 14 11.08 0.11 -10.72
N LEU A 15 10.04 0.92 -10.83
CA LEU A 15 8.74 0.66 -10.20
C LEU A 15 8.17 -0.69 -10.66
N ARG A 16 7.66 -1.49 -9.72
CA ARG A 16 7.07 -2.81 -10.00
C ARG A 16 5.60 -2.69 -10.37
N ARG A 17 5.21 -3.39 -11.44
CA ARG A 17 3.80 -3.56 -11.80
C ARG A 17 3.19 -4.65 -10.94
N VAL A 18 2.19 -4.29 -10.15
CA VAL A 18 1.43 -5.19 -9.26
C VAL A 18 -0.07 -4.88 -9.39
N SER A 19 -0.92 -5.88 -9.22
CA SER A 19 -2.36 -5.75 -9.23
C SER A 19 -2.90 -5.61 -7.81
N VAL A 20 -4.21 -5.40 -7.65
CA VAL A 20 -4.87 -5.36 -6.33
C VAL A 20 -4.70 -6.68 -5.58
N ASP A 21 -4.68 -7.81 -6.30
CA ASP A 21 -4.53 -9.16 -5.73
C ASP A 21 -3.14 -9.39 -5.11
N ASP A 22 -2.13 -8.65 -5.57
CA ASP A 22 -0.76 -8.72 -5.03
C ASP A 22 -0.59 -7.89 -3.74
N LEU A 23 -1.63 -7.16 -3.31
CA LEU A 23 -1.60 -6.33 -2.12
C LEU A 23 -1.89 -7.18 -0.87
N THR A 24 -0.87 -7.33 -0.04
CA THR A 24 -0.87 -8.26 1.09
C THR A 24 -1.13 -7.63 2.45
N ILE A 25 -1.09 -6.30 2.56
CA ILE A 25 -1.33 -5.60 3.82
C ILE A 25 -2.80 -5.22 3.94
N HIS A 26 -3.45 -5.68 5.00
CA HIS A 26 -4.85 -5.39 5.29
C HIS A 26 -4.98 -4.30 6.35
N ARG A 27 -5.79 -3.27 6.07
CA ARG A 27 -6.21 -2.31 7.10
C ARG A 27 -7.38 -2.89 7.88
N ILE A 28 -7.24 -2.93 9.20
CA ILE A 28 -8.30 -3.37 10.12
C ILE A 28 -8.69 -2.25 11.07
N ARG A 29 -9.96 -2.23 11.50
CA ARG A 29 -10.41 -1.29 12.52
C ARG A 29 -10.08 -1.83 13.90
N VAL A 30 -9.43 -1.02 14.73
CA VAL A 30 -9.03 -1.36 16.10
C VAL A 30 -9.55 -0.27 17.04
N GLY A 31 -10.76 -0.49 17.55
CA GLY A 31 -11.49 0.50 18.34
C GLY A 31 -11.73 1.79 17.55
N ARG A 32 -11.13 2.90 18.00
CA ARG A 32 -11.20 4.22 17.35
C ARG A 32 -10.13 4.44 16.27
N ASN A 33 -9.15 3.54 16.17
CA ASN A 33 -8.00 3.67 15.29
C ASN A 33 -7.99 2.58 14.21
N PHE A 34 -6.97 2.62 13.36
CA PHE A 34 -6.68 1.57 12.38
C PHE A 34 -5.42 0.80 12.79
N GLY A 35 -5.48 -0.52 12.62
CA GLY A 35 -4.33 -1.41 12.65
C GLY A 35 -4.03 -1.94 11.25
N TYR A 36 -2.84 -2.50 11.08
CA TYR A 36 -2.41 -3.09 9.82
C TYR A 36 -1.90 -4.50 10.08
N ARG A 37 -2.29 -5.43 9.20
CA ARG A 37 -1.84 -6.82 9.23
C ARG A 37 -1.21 -7.21 7.90
N ASP A 38 -0.20 -8.06 7.95
CA ASP A 38 0.36 -8.71 6.76
C ASP A 38 -0.53 -9.88 6.27
N ALA A 39 -0.11 -10.54 5.20
CA ALA A 39 -0.83 -11.67 4.60
C ALA A 39 -0.91 -12.89 5.54
N ASP A 40 0.05 -13.05 6.45
CA ASP A 40 0.06 -14.10 7.47
C ASP A 40 -0.79 -13.73 8.70
N GLY A 41 -1.41 -12.54 8.70
CA GLY A 41 -2.20 -12.00 9.81
C GLY A 41 -1.35 -11.40 10.93
N GLY A 42 -0.03 -11.32 10.74
CA GLY A 42 0.90 -10.68 11.66
C GLY A 42 0.67 -9.18 11.74
N ARG A 43 0.82 -8.61 12.95
CA ARG A 43 0.65 -7.18 13.16
C ARG A 43 1.85 -6.42 12.60
N ILE A 44 1.59 -5.44 11.75
CA ILE A 44 2.63 -4.53 11.26
C ILE A 44 2.88 -3.44 12.30
N THR A 45 4.09 -3.43 12.83
CA THR A 45 4.60 -2.43 13.77
C THR A 45 5.78 -1.64 13.23
N ASP A 46 6.22 -1.97 12.01
CA ASP A 46 7.34 -1.31 11.33
C ASP A 46 7.03 0.16 11.08
N GLU A 47 7.84 1.06 11.63
CA GLU A 47 7.56 2.50 11.62
C GLU A 47 7.66 3.08 10.21
N GLU A 48 8.62 2.62 9.39
CA GLU A 48 8.78 3.08 8.01
C GLU A 48 7.55 2.72 7.17
N THR A 49 7.06 1.49 7.31
CA THR A 49 5.83 1.03 6.66
C THR A 49 4.62 1.83 7.12
N LEU A 50 4.47 2.05 8.43
CA LEU A 50 3.37 2.83 8.98
C LEU A 50 3.41 4.30 8.53
N ALA A 51 4.59 4.92 8.48
CA ALA A 51 4.77 6.28 7.99
C ALA A 51 4.39 6.39 6.52
N ARG A 52 4.82 5.43 5.68
CA ARG A 52 4.42 5.35 4.27
C ARG A 52 2.92 5.25 4.11
N ILE A 53 2.27 4.35 4.86
CA ILE A 53 0.82 4.16 4.79
C ILE A 53 0.08 5.45 5.18
N ARG A 54 0.53 6.14 6.23
CA ARG A 54 -0.04 7.44 6.63
C ARG A 54 0.12 8.49 5.53
N SER A 55 1.26 8.50 4.83
CA SER A 55 1.52 9.41 3.71
C SER A 55 0.60 9.19 2.51
N LEU A 56 0.02 8.00 2.34
CA LEU A 56 -0.98 7.72 1.29
C LEU A 56 -2.32 8.42 1.53
N ALA A 57 -2.54 9.00 2.72
CA ALA A 57 -3.75 9.74 3.10
C ALA A 57 -5.06 8.97 2.77
N ILE A 58 -5.09 7.68 3.07
CA ILE A 58 -6.25 6.82 2.79
C ILE A 58 -7.42 7.24 3.69
N PRO A 59 -8.57 7.66 3.12
CA PRO A 59 -9.70 8.11 3.91
C PRO A 59 -10.18 7.05 4.92
N PRO A 60 -10.64 7.47 6.11
CA PRO A 60 -11.16 6.55 7.12
C PRO A 60 -12.45 5.86 6.69
N ALA A 61 -13.22 6.45 5.77
CA ALA A 61 -14.45 5.89 5.23
C ALA A 61 -14.21 4.67 4.33
N TYR A 62 -12.98 4.43 3.85
CA TYR A 62 -12.75 3.34 2.92
C TYR A 62 -12.90 1.95 3.59
N ALA A 63 -13.63 1.05 2.93
CA ALA A 63 -13.75 -0.34 3.31
C ALA A 63 -12.77 -1.22 2.52
N ASP A 64 -12.52 -2.44 3.01
CA ASP A 64 -11.70 -3.47 2.33
C ASP A 64 -10.37 -2.93 1.79
N VAL A 65 -9.66 -2.16 2.63
CA VAL A 65 -8.42 -1.50 2.19
C VAL A 65 -7.26 -2.49 2.21
N LEU A 66 -6.70 -2.70 1.02
CA LEU A 66 -5.48 -3.45 0.76
C LEU A 66 -4.34 -2.49 0.44
N ILE A 67 -3.14 -2.82 0.89
CA ILE A 67 -1.94 -2.00 0.81
C ILE A 67 -0.78 -2.87 0.35
N ALA A 68 0.09 -2.33 -0.49
CA ALA A 68 1.28 -3.03 -0.95
C ALA A 68 2.28 -3.20 0.20
N ALA A 69 2.91 -4.35 0.34
CA ALA A 69 4.07 -4.50 1.23
C ALA A 69 5.30 -3.77 0.65
N ASP A 70 5.56 -3.98 -0.63
CA ASP A 70 6.70 -3.40 -1.35
C ASP A 70 6.48 -1.89 -1.62
N PRO A 71 7.35 -0.99 -1.11
CA PRO A 71 7.23 0.44 -1.38
C PRO A 71 7.41 0.80 -2.85
N ARG A 72 8.02 -0.07 -3.68
CA ARG A 72 8.26 0.16 -5.11
C ARG A 72 7.10 -0.29 -5.99
N ALA A 73 6.04 -0.82 -5.39
CA ALA A 73 4.81 -1.11 -6.09
C ALA A 73 4.21 0.17 -6.68
N HIS A 74 3.91 0.17 -7.97
CA HIS A 74 3.26 1.33 -8.58
C HIS A 74 1.86 1.58 -8.02
N LEU A 75 1.15 0.51 -7.63
CA LEU A 75 -0.09 0.55 -6.88
C LEU A 75 0.24 0.36 -5.41
N GLN A 76 -0.01 1.37 -4.58
CA GLN A 76 0.34 1.37 -3.16
C GLN A 76 -0.83 0.97 -2.27
N ALA A 77 -2.05 1.33 -2.65
CA ALA A 77 -3.24 0.90 -1.93
C ALA A 77 -4.45 0.82 -2.84
N ALA A 78 -5.40 -0.02 -2.47
CA ALA A 78 -6.73 -0.10 -3.05
C ALA A 78 -7.76 -0.21 -1.93
N GLY A 79 -8.94 0.34 -2.13
CA GLY A 79 -10.03 0.22 -1.17
C GLY A 79 -11.34 0.67 -1.79
N ARG A 80 -12.46 0.37 -1.12
CA ARG A 80 -13.79 0.77 -1.55
C ARG A 80 -14.20 2.05 -0.86
N ASP A 81 -14.68 3.04 -1.60
CA ASP A 81 -15.26 4.25 -1.00
C ASP A 81 -16.68 3.99 -0.44
N ASP A 82 -17.27 5.02 0.19
CA ASP A 82 -18.63 4.96 0.76
C ASP A 82 -19.71 4.69 -0.31
N ALA A 83 -19.42 5.03 -1.58
CA ALA A 83 -20.28 4.75 -2.72
C ALA A 83 -20.04 3.34 -3.32
N GLY A 84 -19.20 2.51 -2.69
CA GLY A 84 -18.88 1.15 -3.13
C GLY A 84 -17.92 1.06 -4.32
N ARG A 85 -17.31 2.18 -4.73
CA ARG A 85 -16.38 2.24 -5.87
C ARG A 85 -14.97 1.90 -5.43
N ILE A 86 -14.25 1.14 -6.26
CA ILE A 86 -12.85 0.79 -5.99
C ILE A 86 -11.96 1.99 -6.34
N GLN A 87 -11.29 2.51 -5.32
CA GLN A 87 -10.34 3.61 -5.40
C GLN A 87 -8.92 3.09 -5.24
N HIS A 88 -8.03 3.54 -6.13
CA HIS A 88 -6.62 3.17 -6.15
C HIS A 88 -5.74 4.35 -5.70
N ARG A 89 -4.66 4.05 -4.99
CA ARG A 89 -3.59 5.00 -4.64
C ARG A 89 -2.30 4.51 -5.27
N TYR A 90 -1.68 5.37 -6.06
CA TYR A 90 -0.44 5.05 -6.77
C TYR A 90 0.78 5.62 -6.05
N HIS A 91 1.94 5.06 -6.36
CA HIS A 91 3.22 5.63 -5.95
C HIS A 91 3.37 7.04 -6.53
N PRO A 92 3.85 8.04 -5.78
CA PRO A 92 3.99 9.41 -6.27
C PRO A 92 4.86 9.51 -7.54
N ASP A 93 5.95 8.74 -7.62
CA ASP A 93 6.78 8.69 -8.84
C ASP A 93 6.13 7.97 -10.04
N TRP A 94 5.02 7.25 -9.85
CA TRP A 94 4.28 6.64 -10.98
C TRP A 94 3.64 7.70 -11.89
N GLU A 95 3.23 8.84 -11.32
CA GLU A 95 2.63 9.93 -12.09
C GLU A 95 3.64 10.51 -13.11
N LYS A 96 4.91 10.64 -12.71
CA LYS A 96 6.03 11.06 -13.57
C LYS A 96 6.33 10.06 -14.71
N VAL A 97 6.02 8.77 -14.52
CA VAL A 97 6.21 7.74 -15.54
C VAL A 97 5.06 7.73 -16.55
N ARG A 98 3.83 8.08 -16.13
CA ARG A 98 2.67 8.19 -17.04
C ARG A 98 2.74 9.43 -17.91
N GLU A 99 3.22 10.56 -17.39
CA GLU A 99 3.32 11.79 -18.18
C GLU A 99 4.26 11.60 -19.39
N ARG A 100 5.31 10.78 -19.23
CA ARG A 100 6.30 10.48 -20.28
C ARG A 100 5.81 9.53 -21.39
N ARG A 101 4.56 9.06 -21.33
CA ARG A 101 3.95 8.16 -22.34
C ARG A 101 2.76 8.77 -23.09
N LYS A 102 2.52 10.08 -22.92
CA LYS A 102 1.44 10.79 -23.61
C LYS A 102 1.88 11.63 -24.82
N LEU A 103 3.11 11.44 -25.31
CA LEU A 103 3.56 11.94 -26.62
C LEU A 103 3.72 10.79 -27.60
#